data_AF-A0A9Q2W5V7-F1
#
_entry.id   AF-A0A9Q2W5V7-F1
#
_cell.length_a   1.000
_cell.length_b   1.000
_cell.length_c   1.000
_cell.angle_alpha   90.00
_cell.angle_beta   90.00
_cell.angle_gamma   90.00
#
_symmetry.space_group_name_H-M   'P 1'
#
loop_
_entity.id
_entity.type
_entity.pdbx_description
1 polymer ?
#
loop_
_entity_poly.entity_id
_entity_poly.type
_entity_poly.pdbx_seq_one_letter_code
_entity_poly.pdbx_strand_id
1 'polypeptide(L)' 'MPNPEQPSAEPEQQDAFAARTAEAETLPLVDRADAFSALHDELRTRLESGGSASA' A
#
# COMPACT_ATOMS: atom_id res chain seq x y z
N MET A 1 -19.63 7.23 -23.27
CA MET A 1 -19.69 7.20 -21.80
C MET A 1 -18.28 7.42 -21.29
N PRO A 2 -17.95 8.53 -20.59
CA PRO A 2 -16.64 8.68 -19.96
C PRO A 2 -16.55 7.73 -18.76
N ASN A 3 -15.44 6.99 -18.69
CA ASN A 3 -15.13 6.03 -17.63
C ASN A 3 -14.95 6.77 -16.29
N PRO A 4 -15.40 6.24 -15.13
CA PRO A 4 -15.16 6.91 -13.86
C PRO A 4 -13.66 6.93 -13.62
N GLU A 5 -13.13 8.13 -13.37
CA GLU A 5 -11.74 8.37 -13.03
C GLU A 5 -11.44 7.57 -11.76
N GLN A 6 -10.82 6.39 -11.93
CA GLN A 6 -10.10 5.76 -10.85
C GLN A 6 -9.06 6.77 -10.40
N PRO A 7 -8.99 7.10 -9.10
CA PRO A 7 -7.95 7.97 -8.59
C PRO A 7 -6.64 7.21 -8.78
N SER A 8 -5.95 7.50 -9.89
CA SER A 8 -4.60 7.04 -10.17
C SER A 8 -3.78 7.45 -8.96
N ALA A 9 -3.46 6.48 -8.09
CA ALA A 9 -2.42 6.70 -7.10
C ALA A 9 -1.19 7.15 -7.92
N GLU A 10 -0.61 8.28 -7.54
CA GLU A 10 0.59 8.77 -8.23
C GLU A 10 1.60 7.63 -8.30
N PRO A 11 2.19 7.36 -9.48
CA PRO A 11 2.99 6.16 -9.72
C PRO A 11 4.15 6.01 -8.71
N GLU A 12 4.72 7.12 -8.26
CA GLU A 12 5.76 7.14 -7.22
C GLU A 12 5.29 6.55 -5.88
N GLN A 13 4.00 6.73 -5.54
CA GLN A 13 3.42 6.26 -4.28
C GLN A 13 3.05 4.77 -4.34
N GLN A 14 2.73 4.26 -5.54
CA GLN A 14 2.58 2.81 -5.78
C GLN A 14 3.94 2.11 -5.68
N ASP A 15 4.97 2.66 -6.34
CA ASP A 15 6.33 2.11 -6.32
C ASP A 15 6.88 2.04 -4.89
N ALA A 16 6.61 3.05 -4.05
CA ALA A 16 7.00 3.05 -2.65
C ALA A 16 6.27 2.00 -1.79
N PHE A 17 5.02 1.66 -2.11
CA PHE A 17 4.28 0.62 -1.38
C PHE A 17 4.75 -0.77 -1.81
N ALA A 18 4.97 -0.99 -3.11
CA ALA A 18 5.53 -2.23 -3.64
C ALA A 18 6.94 -2.52 -3.08
N ALA A 19 7.82 -1.51 -3.04
CA ALA A 19 9.15 -1.66 -2.48
C ALA A 19 9.13 -2.08 -0.99
N ARG A 20 8.26 -1.48 -0.18
CA ARG A 20 8.13 -1.81 1.25
C ARG A 20 7.48 -3.18 1.48
N THR A 21 6.59 -3.58 0.59
CA THR A 21 6.03 -4.94 0.60
C THR A 21 7.13 -5.97 0.33
N ALA A 22 7.96 -5.73 -0.69
CA ALA A 22 9.11 -6.58 -0.99
C ALA A 22 10.11 -6.61 0.18
N GLU A 23 10.36 -5.49 0.85
CA GLU A 23 11.20 -5.44 2.06
C GLU A 23 10.64 -6.32 3.18
N ALA A 24 9.34 -6.20 3.48
CA ALA A 24 8.66 -7.03 4.48
C ALA A 24 8.78 -8.54 4.17
N GLU A 25 8.75 -8.92 2.90
CA GLU A 25 8.94 -10.30 2.47
C GLU A 25 10.38 -10.82 2.67
N THR A 26 11.39 -9.94 2.76
CA THR A 26 12.77 -10.35 3.06
C THR A 26 13.01 -10.61 4.55
N LEU A 27 12.11 -10.16 5.43
CA LEU A 27 12.23 -10.33 6.87
C LEU A 27 12.08 -11.81 7.29
N PRO A 28 12.63 -12.21 8.45
CA PRO A 28 12.35 -13.50 9.06
C PRO A 28 10.85 -13.72 9.23
N LEU A 29 10.38 -14.96 9.09
CA LEU A 29 8.95 -15.29 9.13
C LEU A 29 8.23 -14.78 10.39
N VAL A 30 8.92 -14.76 11.53
CA VAL A 30 8.39 -14.27 12.80
C VAL A 30 8.10 -12.77 12.78
N ASP A 31 8.83 -12.00 11.98
CA ASP A 31 8.72 -10.53 11.92
C ASP A 31 7.79 -10.05 10.79
N ARG A 32 7.49 -10.91 9.80
CA ARG A 32 6.64 -10.54 8.65
C ARG A 32 5.24 -10.12 9.05
N ALA A 33 4.64 -10.80 10.02
CA ALA A 33 3.27 -10.52 10.44
C ALA A 33 3.10 -9.08 10.97
N ASP A 34 4.06 -8.62 11.77
CA ASP A 34 4.06 -7.26 12.31
C ASP A 34 4.31 -6.23 11.20
N ALA A 35 5.24 -6.52 10.29
CA ALA A 35 5.52 -5.65 9.14
C ALA A 35 4.31 -5.50 8.20
N PHE A 36 3.61 -6.60 7.88
CA PHE A 36 2.38 -6.55 7.09
C PHE A 36 1.25 -5.85 7.82
N SER A 37 1.11 -6.03 9.14
CA SER A 37 0.11 -5.33 9.93
C SER A 37 0.31 -3.81 9.86
N ALA A 38 1.56 -3.34 9.98
CA ALA A 38 1.89 -1.93 9.82
C ALA A 38 1.56 -1.39 8.41
N LEU A 39 1.87 -2.15 7.35
CA LEU A 39 1.52 -1.77 5.96
C LEU A 39 0.00 -1.68 5.76
N HIS A 40 -0.77 -2.59 6.36
CA HIS A 40 -2.23 -2.54 6.30
C HIS A 40 -2.82 -1.36 7.09
N ASP A 41 -2.26 -1.03 8.25
CA ASP A 41 -2.67 0.13 9.03
C ASP A 41 -2.42 1.45 8.28
N GLU A 42 -1.31 1.55 7.57
CA GLU A 42 -1.05 2.69 6.68
C GLU A 42 -2.07 2.76 5.53
N LEU A 43 -2.36 1.62 4.87
CA LEU A 43 -3.32 1.57 3.77
C LEU A 43 -4.71 1.99 4.25
N ARG A 44 -5.13 1.52 5.42
CA ARG A 44 -6.37 1.93 6.08
C ARG A 44 -6.39 3.44 6.34
N THR A 45 -5.34 3.98 6.95
CA THR A 45 -5.22 5.43 7.24
C THR A 45 -5.32 6.27 5.96
N ARG A 46 -4.71 5.80 4.86
CA ARG A 46 -4.77 6.45 3.55
C ARG A 46 -6.18 6.47 2.98
N LEU A 47 -6.87 5.33 3.04
CA LEU A 47 -8.26 5.20 2.58
C LEU A 47 -9.20 6.08 3.40
N GLU A 48 -9.02 6.12 4.73
CA GLU A 48 -9.78 7.00 5.64
C GLU A 48 -9.59 8.49 5.31
N SER A 49 -8.40 8.86 4.79
CA SER A 49 -8.06 10.23 4.37
C SER A 49 -8.53 10.57 2.94
N GLY A 50 -9.22 9.64 2.26
CA GLY A 50 -9.70 9.82 0.88
C GLY A 50 -8.67 9.52 -0.21
N GLY A 51 -7.53 8.92 0.14
CA GLY A 51 -6.54 8.44 -0.84
C GLY A 51 -6.95 7.12 -1.49
N SER A 52 -6.25 6.73 -2.57
CA SER A 52 -6.51 5.46 -3.26
C SER A 52 -5.62 4.32 -2.78
N ALA A 53 -6.20 3.12 -2.72
CA ALA A 53 -5.48 1.86 -2.57
C ALA A 53 -5.32 1.24 -3.95
N SER A 54 -4.23 1.56 -4.64
CA SER A 54 -3.75 0.73 -5.74
C SER A 54 -2.46 0.06 -5.28
N ALA A 55 -2.47 -1.26 -5.36
CA ALA A 55 -1.37 -2.16 -5.08
C ALA A 55 -1.03 -2.95 -6.36
#